data_AF-A0A0B8P5U7-F1
#
_entry.id   AF-A0A0B8P5U7-F1
#
_cell.length_a   1.000
_cell.length_b   1.000
_cell.length_c   1.000
_cell.angle_alpha   90.00
_cell.angle_beta   90.00
_cell.angle_gamma   90.00
#
_symmetry.space_group_name_H-M   'P 1'
#
loop_
_entity.id
_entity.type
_entity.pdbx_description
1 polymer ?
#
loop_
_entity_poly.entity_id
_entity_poly.type
_entity_poly.pdbx_seq_one_letter_code
_entity_poly.pdbx_strand_id
1 'polypeptide(L)'
;MLNDITRKAARLATVCFIVDDSTLNTKDFGSTFNSPIDLSTLTLDIDYLNESGSAVSNPTTESGFGSVRYVRARIAGFSYSFSTLAGLFGTLTNIDAFETTLPSESLGVYRPYRADNGEYLNTPSNVDCQA
;
A
#
# COMPACT_ATOMS: atom_id res chain seq x y z
N MET A 1 10.95 10.72 6.33
CA MET A 1 10.80 10.46 4.89
C MET A 1 9.92 9.24 4.64
N LEU A 2 10.37 8.03 5.00
CA LEU A 2 9.61 6.78 4.75
C LEU A 2 8.20 6.81 5.40
N ASN A 3 8.07 7.32 6.62
CA ASN A 3 6.75 7.60 7.25
C ASN A 3 5.84 8.54 6.45
N ASP A 4 6.42 9.48 5.69
CA ASP A 4 5.61 10.40 4.88
C ASP A 4 5.19 9.74 3.56
N ILE A 5 6.04 8.86 3.02
CA ILE A 5 5.70 8.02 1.86
C ILE A 5 4.52 7.09 2.21
N THR A 6 4.61 6.34 3.30
CA THR A 6 3.52 5.47 3.77
C THR A 6 2.24 6.27 4.08
N ARG A 7 2.37 7.48 4.64
CA ARG A 7 1.23 8.35 4.92
C ARG A 7 0.54 8.85 3.65
N LYS A 8 1.30 9.26 2.62
CA LYS A 8 0.74 9.68 1.33
C LYS A 8 0.09 8.50 0.61
N ALA A 9 0.76 7.35 0.59
CA ALA A 9 0.24 6.13 -0.01
C ALA A 9 -1.06 5.67 0.66
N ALA A 10 -1.09 5.62 2.00
CA ALA A 10 -2.30 5.25 2.74
C ALA A 10 -3.47 6.19 2.43
N ARG A 11 -3.24 7.51 2.37
CA ARG A 11 -4.28 8.50 2.03
C ARG A 11 -4.83 8.33 0.62
N LEU A 12 -3.99 7.96 -0.35
CA LEU A 12 -4.46 7.65 -1.70
C LEU A 12 -5.31 6.39 -1.68
N ALA A 13 -4.80 5.32 -1.04
CA ALA A 13 -5.44 4.02 -1.03
C ALA A 13 -6.71 3.95 -0.15
N THR A 14 -6.91 4.87 0.81
CA THR A 14 -8.19 5.00 1.54
C THR A 14 -9.30 5.60 0.67
N VAL A 15 -8.93 6.41 -0.32
CA VAL A 15 -9.88 7.10 -1.21
C VAL A 15 -10.07 6.36 -2.52
N CYS A 16 -9.07 5.61 -2.98
CA CYS A 16 -9.08 4.86 -4.24
C CYS A 16 -8.65 3.41 -4.02
N PHE A 17 -9.40 2.47 -4.59
CA PHE A 17 -8.99 1.08 -4.60
C PHE A 17 -7.85 0.85 -5.61
N ILE A 18 -6.68 0.54 -5.09
CA ILE A 18 -5.51 0.07 -5.84
C ILE A 18 -5.69 -1.42 -6.16
N VAL A 19 -5.84 -1.73 -7.44
CA VAL A 19 -5.96 -3.10 -7.96
C VAL A 19 -4.59 -3.75 -8.16
N ASP A 20 -3.62 -2.98 -8.63
CA ASP A 20 -2.28 -3.42 -8.95
C ASP A 20 -1.26 -2.50 -8.27
N ASP A 21 -0.72 -2.95 -7.15
CA ASP A 21 0.28 -2.23 -6.37
C ASP A 21 1.68 -2.30 -6.99
N SER A 22 1.92 -3.13 -8.01
CA SER A 22 3.20 -3.16 -8.73
C SER A 22 3.51 -1.86 -9.46
N THR A 23 2.49 -1.04 -9.68
CA THR A 23 2.59 0.31 -10.24
C THR A 23 2.97 1.37 -9.20
N LEU A 24 2.85 1.08 -7.90
CA LEU A 24 3.16 2.01 -6.83
C LEU A 24 4.61 1.85 -6.40
N ASN A 25 5.45 2.83 -6.71
CA ASN A 25 6.83 2.84 -6.23
C ASN A 25 7.02 3.87 -5.10
N THR A 26 7.89 3.58 -4.13
CA THR A 26 8.28 4.56 -3.11
C THR A 26 8.85 5.85 -3.71
N LYS A 27 9.43 5.78 -4.91
CA LYS A 27 9.90 6.93 -5.69
C LYS A 27 8.79 7.90 -6.08
N ASP A 28 7.58 7.42 -6.39
CA ASP A 28 6.47 8.26 -6.85
C ASP A 28 6.01 9.20 -5.72
N PHE A 29 5.98 8.70 -4.50
CA PHE A 29 5.65 9.47 -3.29
C PHE A 29 6.86 10.19 -2.67
N GLY A 30 8.07 9.79 -3.09
CA GLY A 30 9.35 10.15 -2.49
C GLY A 30 10.22 11.13 -3.30
N SER A 31 9.84 11.45 -4.54
CA SER A 31 10.65 12.21 -5.51
C SER A 31 11.11 13.61 -5.06
N THR A 32 10.42 14.21 -4.07
CA THR A 32 10.77 15.52 -3.51
C THR A 32 11.81 15.43 -2.39
N PHE A 33 12.13 14.24 -1.89
CA PHE A 33 13.10 14.07 -0.80
C PHE A 33 14.50 13.82 -1.35
N ASN A 34 15.47 14.59 -0.86
CA ASN A 34 16.87 14.31 -1.09
C ASN A 34 17.29 13.13 -0.19
N SER A 35 16.99 11.92 -0.63
CA SER A 35 17.16 10.70 0.16
C SER A 35 18.62 10.21 0.13
N PRO A 36 19.24 9.93 1.29
CA PRO A 36 20.53 9.23 1.35
C PRO A 36 20.40 7.71 1.09
N ILE A 37 19.18 7.22 0.90
CA ILE A 37 18.84 5.80 0.69
C ILE A 37 18.23 5.66 -0.70
N ASP A 38 18.65 4.64 -1.44
CA ASP A 38 18.03 4.31 -2.73
C ASP A 38 16.60 3.83 -2.51
N LEU A 39 15.64 4.62 -2.97
CA LEU A 39 14.21 4.30 -2.88
C LEU A 39 13.79 3.23 -3.88
N SER A 40 14.54 3.04 -4.97
CA SER A 40 14.16 2.11 -6.04
C SER A 40 14.20 0.63 -5.62
N THR A 41 14.91 0.32 -4.53
CA THR A 41 15.02 -1.03 -3.96
C THR A 41 13.94 -1.34 -2.93
N LEU A 42 13.12 -0.35 -2.57
CA LEU A 42 12.05 -0.48 -1.58
C LEU A 42 10.71 -0.71 -2.28
N THR A 43 9.96 -1.68 -1.79
CA THR A 43 8.59 -1.96 -2.27
C THR A 43 7.58 -1.30 -1.37
N LEU A 44 6.51 -0.78 -1.94
CA LEU A 44 5.39 -0.18 -1.23
C LEU A 44 4.18 -1.11 -1.41
N ASP A 45 3.80 -1.82 -0.36
CA ASP A 45 2.64 -2.71 -0.41
C ASP A 45 1.41 -2.02 0.20
N ILE A 46 0.24 -2.34 -0.36
CA ILE A 46 -1.06 -1.89 0.15
C ILE A 46 -1.88 -3.10 0.60
N ASP A 47 -2.15 -3.20 1.90
CA ASP A 47 -3.04 -4.22 2.45
C ASP A 47 -4.42 -3.62 2.78
N TYR A 48 -5.48 -4.31 2.37
CA TYR A 48 -6.85 -4.02 2.79
C TYR A 48 -7.24 -4.89 3.97
N LEU A 49 -7.68 -4.27 5.06
CA LEU A 49 -7.96 -4.94 6.32
C LEU A 49 -9.44 -4.86 6.68
N ASN A 50 -9.94 -5.91 7.33
CA ASN A 50 -11.29 -5.97 7.87
C ASN A 50 -11.41 -5.30 9.25
N GLU A 51 -12.59 -5.38 9.88
CA GLU A 51 -12.86 -4.80 11.20
C GLU A 51 -11.94 -5.33 12.32
N SER A 52 -11.48 -6.57 12.22
CA SER A 52 -10.52 -7.16 13.16
C SER A 52 -9.05 -6.80 12.84
N GLY A 53 -8.80 -5.97 11.84
CA GLY A 53 -7.46 -5.60 11.38
C GLY A 53 -6.74 -6.71 10.61
N SER A 54 -7.46 -7.75 10.17
CA SER A 54 -6.93 -8.87 9.40
C SER A 54 -7.02 -8.59 7.90
N ALA A 55 -6.02 -9.04 7.14
CA ALA A 55 -6.00 -8.88 5.69
C ALA A 55 -7.22 -9.57 5.04
N VAL A 56 -7.89 -8.85 4.15
CA VAL A 56 -9.00 -9.37 3.34
C VAL A 56 -8.40 -10.20 2.21
N SER A 57 -8.79 -11.47 2.08
CA SER A 57 -8.15 -12.39 1.14
C SER A 57 -8.46 -12.11 -0.34
N ASN A 58 -9.59 -11.48 -0.65
CA ASN A 58 -10.01 -11.16 -2.02
C ASN A 58 -10.75 -9.81 -2.06
N PRO A 59 -10.04 -8.69 -1.79
CA PRO A 59 -10.67 -7.37 -1.69
C PRO A 59 -11.22 -6.89 -3.05
N THR A 60 -10.87 -7.59 -4.12
CA THR A 60 -11.34 -7.41 -5.51
C THR A 60 -12.76 -7.97 -5.76
N THR A 61 -13.31 -8.77 -4.85
CA THR A 61 -14.69 -9.29 -4.97
C THR A 61 -15.66 -8.37 -4.23
N GLU A 62 -16.94 -8.30 -4.63
CA GLU A 62 -17.95 -7.48 -3.93
C GLU A 62 -18.01 -7.78 -2.42
N SER A 63 -17.99 -9.06 -2.05
CA SER A 63 -17.99 -9.46 -0.63
C SER A 63 -16.70 -9.07 0.08
N GLY A 64 -15.55 -9.17 -0.59
CA GLY A 64 -14.26 -8.78 -0.01
C GLY A 64 -14.16 -7.26 0.13
N PHE A 65 -14.46 -6.51 -0.92
CA PHE A 65 -14.52 -5.05 -0.91
C PHE A 65 -15.44 -4.53 0.18
N GLY A 66 -16.65 -5.08 0.29
CA GLY A 66 -17.61 -4.74 1.35
C GLY A 66 -17.14 -5.05 2.77
N SER A 67 -16.11 -5.90 2.94
CA SER A 67 -15.51 -6.23 4.22
C SER A 67 -14.33 -5.32 4.62
N VAL A 68 -13.83 -4.50 3.70
CA VAL A 68 -12.71 -3.57 3.97
C VAL A 68 -13.17 -2.48 4.94
N ARG A 69 -12.34 -2.23 5.96
CA ARG A 69 -12.55 -1.19 6.98
C ARG A 69 -11.32 -0.31 7.18
N TYR A 70 -10.14 -0.86 6.92
CA TYR A 70 -8.88 -0.12 7.00
C TYR A 70 -8.00 -0.42 5.80
N VAL A 71 -7.12 0.52 5.52
CA VAL A 71 -6.09 0.40 4.51
C VAL A 71 -4.75 0.63 5.17
N ARG A 72 -3.80 -0.26 4.91
CA ARG A 72 -2.44 -0.18 5.40
C ARG A 72 -1.49 -0.03 4.23
N ALA A 73 -0.69 1.02 4.24
CA ALA A 73 0.47 1.14 3.37
C ALA A 73 1.73 0.79 4.16
N ARG A 74 2.55 -0.13 3.65
CA ARG A 74 3.80 -0.56 4.28
C ARG A 74 4.95 -0.50 3.29
N ILE A 75 6.14 -0.18 3.78
CA ILE A 75 7.37 -0.28 2.98
C ILE A 75 8.11 -1.53 3.41
N ALA A 76 8.34 -2.43 2.45
CA ALA A 76 9.13 -3.64 2.61
C ALA A 76 10.48 -3.53 1.88
N GLY A 77 11.40 -4.43 2.19
CA GLY A 77 12.76 -4.43 1.61
C GLY A 77 13.75 -3.47 2.29
N PHE A 78 13.36 -2.83 3.39
CA PHE A 78 14.28 -2.00 4.17
C PHE A 78 15.19 -2.87 5.05
N SER A 79 16.48 -2.93 4.69
CA SER A 79 17.50 -3.54 5.54
C SER A 79 18.39 -2.45 6.14
N TYR A 80 18.43 -2.37 7.47
CA TYR A 80 19.36 -1.50 8.18
C TYR A 80 20.46 -2.35 8.80
N SER A 81 21.64 -2.33 8.19
CA SER A 81 22.84 -2.85 8.85
C SER A 81 23.33 -1.81 9.84
N PHE A 82 23.00 -1.98 11.12
CA PHE A 82 23.70 -1.26 12.18
C PHE A 82 25.13 -1.80 12.27
N SER A 83 26.02 -1.35 11.38
CA SER A 83 27.40 -1.87 11.30
C SER A 83 28.15 -1.80 12.63
N THR A 84 27.81 -0.83 13.49
CA THR A 84 28.38 -0.67 14.84
C THR A 84 27.80 -1.61 15.89
N LEU A 85 26.56 -2.10 15.71
CA LEU A 85 25.86 -2.99 16.65
C LEU A 85 25.67 -4.41 16.09
N ALA A 86 26.04 -4.66 14.83
CA ALA A 86 25.94 -5.96 14.16
C ALA A 86 26.80 -7.03 14.86
N GLY A 87 27.90 -6.63 15.51
CA GLY A 87 28.70 -7.52 16.35
C GLY A 87 28.03 -7.92 17.68
N LEU A 88 26.98 -7.20 18.10
CA LEU A 88 26.26 -7.42 19.37
C LEU A 88 24.91 -8.13 19.17
N PHE A 89 24.20 -7.84 18.07
CA PHE A 89 22.86 -8.39 17.80
C PHE A 89 22.78 -9.31 16.58
N GLY A 90 23.90 -9.52 15.86
CA GLY A 90 23.89 -10.18 14.56
C GLY A 90 23.30 -9.29 13.47
N THR A 91 23.23 -9.80 12.24
CA THR A 91 22.60 -9.12 11.10
C THR A 91 21.08 -9.11 11.31
N LEU A 92 20.50 -7.97 11.70
CA LEU A 92 19.05 -7.79 11.73
C LEU A 92 18.56 -7.64 10.28
N THR A 93 18.07 -8.72 9.69
CA THR A 93 17.93 -8.79 8.22
C THR A 93 16.65 -8.23 7.64
N ASN A 94 15.56 -8.03 8.39
CA ASN A 94 14.35 -7.40 7.83
C ASN A 94 13.59 -6.71 8.97
N ILE A 95 13.49 -5.39 8.91
CA ILE A 95 12.59 -4.63 9.79
C ILE A 95 11.58 -3.96 8.87
N ASP A 96 10.33 -4.42 8.91
CA ASP A 96 9.20 -3.71 8.31
C ASP A 96 8.89 -2.48 9.19
N ALA A 97 9.75 -1.48 9.09
CA ALA A 97 9.84 -0.39 10.05
C ALA A 97 8.82 0.73 9.81
N PHE A 98 8.17 0.75 8.64
CA PHE A 98 7.37 1.88 8.20
C PHE A 98 6.04 1.41 7.63
N GLU A 99 4.99 1.58 8.43
CA GLU A 99 3.62 1.36 8.00
C GLU A 99 2.72 2.53 8.43
N THR A 100 1.61 2.71 7.72
CA THR A 100 0.56 3.64 8.09
C THR A 100 -0.78 2.99 7.79
N THR A 101 -1.61 2.86 8.82
CA THR A 101 -2.98 2.33 8.70
C THR A 101 -3.97 3.46 8.90
N LEU A 102 -4.95 3.57 8.00
CA LEU A 102 -6.03 4.56 8.05
C LEU A 102 -7.38 3.86 7.80
N PRO A 103 -8.49 4.39 8.34
CA PRO A 103 -9.82 3.88 8.00
C PRO A 103 -10.10 4.07 6.50
N SER A 104 -10.76 3.10 5.88
CA SER A 104 -11.20 3.22 4.49
C SER A 104 -12.26 4.32 4.37
N GLU A 105 -12.11 5.20 3.39
CA GLU A 105 -13.09 6.24 3.09
C GLU A 105 -13.95 5.78 1.90
N SER A 106 -13.75 6.38 0.73
CA SER A 106 -14.54 6.12 -0.47
C SER A 106 -14.13 4.86 -1.23
N LEU A 107 -12.85 4.46 -1.12
CA LEU A 107 -12.23 3.39 -1.93
C LEU A 107 -12.58 3.45 -3.44
N GLY A 108 -12.86 4.66 -3.95
CA GLY A 108 -13.44 4.92 -5.25
C GLY A 108 -14.86 4.40 -5.30
N VAL A 109 -15.87 5.23 -4.99
CA VAL A 109 -17.30 4.89 -5.14
C VAL A 109 -17.70 4.68 -6.63
N TYR A 110 -16.73 4.38 -7.50
CA TYR A 110 -16.91 3.65 -8.73
C TYR A 110 -16.38 2.22 -8.53
N ARG A 111 -17.27 1.24 -8.56
CA ARG A 111 -16.90 -0.18 -8.37
C ARG A 111 -15.91 -0.54 -9.49
N PRO A 112 -14.63 -0.82 -9.21
CA PRO A 112 -13.66 -1.08 -10.29
C PRO A 112 -14.03 -2.33 -11.10
N TYR A 113 -14.88 -3.19 -10.53
CA TYR A 113 -15.41 -4.41 -11.15
C TYR A 113 -16.79 -4.23 -11.74
N ARG A 114 -17.32 -3.01 -11.88
CA ARG A 114 -18.66 -2.79 -12.43
C ARG A 114 -18.65 -1.64 -13.42
N ALA A 115 -18.99 -1.91 -14.67
CA ALA A 115 -19.18 -0.87 -15.67
C ALA A 115 -20.40 0.00 -15.35
N ASP A 116 -20.52 1.16 -16.00
CA ASP A 116 -21.67 2.08 -15.89
C ASP A 116 -23.02 1.38 -16.13
N ASN A 117 -23.01 0.32 -16.93
CA ASN A 117 -24.17 -0.52 -17.26
C ASN A 117 -24.49 -1.59 -16.19
N GLY A 118 -23.71 -1.70 -15.12
CA GLY A 118 -23.90 -2.64 -14.02
C GLY A 118 -23.31 -4.05 -14.23
N GLU A 119 -22.61 -4.29 -15.33
CA GLU A 119 -21.94 -5.58 -15.63
C GLU A 119 -20.64 -5.75 -14.86
N TYR A 120 -20.32 -7.00 -14.50
CA TYR A 120 -19.07 -7.33 -13.83
C TYR A 120 -17.88 -7.30 -14.80
N LEU A 121 -16.82 -6.57 -14.43
CA LEU A 121 -15.57 -6.50 -15.19
C LEU A 121 -14.60 -7.57 -14.68
N ASN A 122 -14.26 -8.54 -15.55
CA ASN A 122 -13.27 -9.59 -15.25
C ASN A 122 -11.83 -9.07 -15.21
N THR A 123 -11.60 -7.91 -15.81
CA THR A 123 -10.36 -7.13 -15.75
C THR A 123 -10.76 -5.70 -15.41
N PRO A 124 -10.78 -5.30 -14.12
CA PRO A 124 -10.95 -3.89 -13.79
C PRO A 124 -9.89 -3.09 -14.55
N SER A 125 -10.27 -1.99 -15.21
CA SER A 125 -9.27 -1.11 -15.82
C SER A 125 -8.35 -0.61 -14.73
N ASN A 126 -7.03 -0.66 -14.94
CA ASN A 126 -6.01 -0.16 -14.01
C ASN A 126 -6.16 1.33 -13.66
N VAL A 127 -7.20 2.03 -14.12
CA VAL A 127 -7.28 3.47 -14.03
C VAL A 127 -8.73 3.85 -13.79
N ASP A 128 -9.05 4.17 -12.54
CA ASP A 128 -10.05 5.21 -12.27
C ASP A 128 -9.62 6.20 -11.18
N CYS A 129 -8.45 6.00 -10.55
CA CYS A 129 -7.78 7.03 -9.77
C CYS A 129 -6.23 7.00 -9.82
N GLN A 130 -5.66 6.27 -10.79
CA GLN A 130 -4.25 6.35 -11.16
C GLN A 130 -4.07 7.40 -12.27
N ALA A 131 -4.24 8.68 -11.93
CA ALA A 131 -3.95 9.80 -12.84
C ALA A 131 -2.56 10.37 -12.57
#